data_AF-A0A536LC10-F1
#
_entry.id   AF-A0A536LC10-F1
#
_cell.length_a   1.000
_cell.length_b   1.000
_cell.length_c   1.000
_cell.angle_alpha   90.00
_cell.angle_beta   90.00
_cell.angle_gamma   90.00
#
_symmetry.space_group_name_H-M   'P 1'
#
loop_
_entity.id
_entity.type
_entity.pdbx_description
1 polymer ?
#
loop_
_entity_poly.entity_id
_entity_poly.type
_entity_poly.pdbx_seq_one_letter_code
_entity_poly.pdbx_strand_id
1 'polypeptide(L)'
;MGVALVWTSRSRQTQGAITVVAGAGDITDTSNQGVATAALVPSDAQVITLGDNQYQDGCLSAFTSSSGYAGSWGAFLSRTRPAIGNHDSHDTSCSTAGNGYFDYFNGVGSGTCDYSCRTRETGRRLVFV
;
A
#
# COMPACT_ATOMS: atom_id res chain seq x y z
N MET A 1 -41.86 22.41 -48.06
CA MET A 1 -41.59 21.58 -46.87
C MET A 1 -40.09 21.34 -46.81
N GLY A 2 -39.35 22.06 -45.95
CA GLY A 2 -37.89 21.92 -45.83
C GLY A 2 -37.55 21.25 -44.50
N VAL A 3 -36.80 20.16 -44.52
CA VAL A 3 -36.30 19.47 -43.32
C VAL A 3 -34.92 20.04 -43.01
N ALA A 4 -34.76 20.65 -41.84
CA ALA A 4 -33.46 21.02 -41.29
C ALA A 4 -32.99 19.90 -40.34
N LEU A 5 -31.91 19.20 -40.70
CA LEU A 5 -31.22 18.29 -39.78
C LEU A 5 -30.29 19.11 -38.89
N VAL A 6 -30.62 19.23 -37.60
CA VAL A 6 -29.71 19.78 -36.59
C VAL A 6 -28.84 18.66 -36.06
N TRP A 7 -27.55 18.67 -36.40
CA TRP A 7 -26.56 17.82 -35.74
C TRP A 7 -26.05 18.55 -34.49
N THR A 8 -26.44 18.09 -33.29
CA THR A 8 -25.77 18.52 -32.06
C THR A 8 -24.56 17.63 -31.82
N SER A 9 -23.36 18.13 -32.13
CA SER A 9 -22.14 17.48 -31.67
C SER A 9 -22.02 17.71 -30.15
N ARG A 10 -22.26 16.67 -29.34
CA ARG A 10 -21.83 16.70 -27.93
C ARG A 10 -20.31 16.67 -27.92
N SER A 11 -19.69 17.79 -27.58
CA SER A 11 -18.32 17.77 -27.09
C SER A 11 -18.29 16.88 -25.85
N ARG A 12 -17.70 15.69 -25.95
CA ARG A 12 -17.27 14.95 -24.76
C ARG A 12 -16.15 15.77 -24.15
N GLN A 13 -16.47 16.60 -23.16
CA GLN A 13 -15.46 17.08 -22.23
C GLN A 13 -14.90 15.86 -21.52
N THR A 14 -13.72 15.40 -21.92
CA THR A 14 -12.90 14.56 -21.05
C THR A 14 -12.46 15.44 -19.90
N GLN A 15 -13.27 15.47 -18.85
CA GLN A 15 -12.83 15.97 -17.55
C GLN A 15 -11.62 15.11 -17.18
N GLY A 16 -10.44 15.73 -17.07
CA GLY A 16 -9.24 15.01 -16.64
C GLY A 16 -9.53 14.39 -15.26
N ALA A 17 -9.40 13.07 -15.16
CA ALA A 17 -9.59 12.40 -13.88
C ALA A 17 -8.48 12.85 -12.93
N ILE A 18 -8.85 13.45 -11.80
CA ILE A 18 -7.93 13.75 -10.71
C ILE A 18 -7.90 12.52 -9.82
N THR A 19 -6.71 11.97 -9.60
CA THR A 19 -6.49 10.90 -8.62
C THR A 19 -5.90 11.52 -7.35
N VAL A 20 -6.61 11.37 -6.24
CA VAL A 20 -6.09 11.73 -4.92
C VAL A 20 -5.21 10.58 -4.43
N VAL A 21 -4.04 10.91 -3.88
CA VAL A 21 -3.16 9.96 -3.23
C VAL A 21 -2.93 10.43 -1.81
N ALA A 22 -3.23 9.57 -0.83
CA ALA A 22 -2.91 9.79 0.57
C ALA A 22 -1.64 9.00 0.91
N GLY A 23 -0.70 9.63 1.61
CA GLY A 23 0.54 8.97 1.99
C GLY A 23 1.00 9.30 3.40
N ALA A 24 1.57 8.30 4.08
CA ALA A 24 2.16 8.41 5.41
C ALA A 24 3.24 7.33 5.62
N GLY A 25 4.20 7.59 6.50
CA GLY A 25 5.15 6.62 7.05
C GLY A 25 4.96 6.51 8.56
N ASP A 26 5.62 5.54 9.20
CA ASP A 26 5.59 5.37 10.66
C ASP A 26 4.15 5.22 11.18
N ILE A 27 3.40 4.35 10.52
CA ILE A 27 1.93 4.38 10.53
C ILE A 27 1.28 3.44 11.54
N THR A 28 2.07 2.66 12.27
CA THR A 28 1.58 1.79 13.34
C THR A 28 2.44 2.00 14.58
N ASP A 29 1.80 2.20 15.71
CA ASP A 29 2.47 2.45 16.98
C ASP A 29 1.69 1.85 18.15
N THR A 30 2.23 1.95 19.37
CA THR A 30 1.52 1.50 20.59
C THR A 30 0.48 2.51 21.09
N SER A 31 0.38 3.69 20.46
CA SER A 31 -0.40 4.85 20.92
C SER A 31 -1.67 5.11 20.10
N ASN A 32 -2.05 4.21 19.19
CA ASN A 32 -3.18 4.35 18.26
C ASN A 32 -3.06 5.55 17.30
N GLN A 33 -1.88 6.15 17.13
CA GLN A 33 -1.71 7.29 16.21
C GLN A 33 -1.98 6.86 14.77
N GLY A 34 -1.64 5.61 14.44
CA GLY A 34 -1.95 5.00 13.15
C GLY A 34 -3.44 5.00 12.80
N VAL A 35 -4.31 4.74 13.78
CA VAL A 35 -5.77 4.74 13.59
C VAL A 35 -6.29 6.16 13.36
N ALA A 36 -5.79 7.13 14.12
CA ALA A 36 -6.18 8.52 13.97
C ALA A 36 -5.78 9.08 12.58
N THR A 37 -4.58 8.76 12.09
CA THR A 37 -4.15 9.15 10.75
C THR A 37 -4.93 8.41 9.66
N ALA A 38 -5.20 7.11 9.83
CA ALA A 38 -6.02 6.34 8.90
C ALA A 38 -7.42 6.94 8.72
N ALA A 39 -8.02 7.49 9.78
CA ALA A 39 -9.33 8.14 9.71
C ALA A 39 -9.37 9.41 8.82
N LEU A 40 -8.21 9.99 8.50
CA LEU A 40 -8.09 11.16 7.61
C LEU A 40 -8.01 10.78 6.13
N VAL A 41 -7.85 9.49 5.80
CA VAL A 41 -7.68 9.02 4.43
C VAL A 41 -9.02 9.05 3.68
N PRO A 42 -9.13 9.79 2.55
CA PRO A 42 -10.34 9.80 1.75
C PRO A 42 -10.72 8.40 1.23
N SER A 43 -12.01 8.14 1.10
CA SER A 43 -12.53 6.84 0.67
C SER A 43 -12.14 6.46 -0.77
N ASP A 44 -11.86 7.45 -1.61
CA ASP A 44 -11.50 7.31 -3.03
C ASP A 44 -10.00 7.47 -3.32
N ALA A 45 -9.19 7.82 -2.33
CA ALA A 45 -7.76 8.02 -2.51
C ALA A 45 -7.02 6.71 -2.86
N GLN A 46 -5.95 6.77 -3.64
CA GLN A 46 -4.93 5.72 -3.59
C GLN A 46 -4.10 5.89 -2.32
N VAL A 47 -3.58 4.80 -1.77
CA VAL A 47 -2.77 4.85 -0.54
C VAL A 47 -1.34 4.47 -0.87
N ILE A 48 -0.39 5.26 -0.38
CA ILE A 48 1.04 4.93 -0.42
C ILE A 48 1.55 4.97 1.00
N THR A 49 2.22 3.92 1.46
CA THR A 49 2.90 3.95 2.76
C THR A 49 4.40 4.09 2.53
N LEU A 50 5.05 4.93 3.34
CA LEU A 50 6.44 5.35 3.12
C LEU A 50 7.46 4.53 3.92
N GLY A 51 7.05 3.35 4.41
CA GLY A 51 7.83 2.49 5.30
C GLY A 51 7.34 2.55 6.73
N ASP A 52 7.88 1.64 7.55
CA ASP A 52 7.57 1.47 8.96
C ASP A 52 6.05 1.29 9.18
N ASN A 53 5.55 0.32 8.42
CA ASN A 53 4.18 -0.16 8.39
C ASN A 53 3.86 -1.03 9.61
N GLN A 54 4.88 -1.64 10.23
CA GLN A 54 4.80 -2.29 11.53
C GLN A 54 6.02 -1.94 12.38
N TYR A 55 5.85 -0.97 13.28
CA TYR A 55 6.99 -0.31 13.93
C TYR A 55 7.68 -1.16 15.02
N GLN A 56 6.92 -1.93 15.82
CA GLN A 56 7.50 -2.66 16.95
C GLN A 56 8.18 -3.96 16.54
N ASP A 57 7.63 -4.61 15.50
CA ASP A 57 7.94 -6.00 15.18
C ASP A 57 7.60 -6.31 13.71
N GLY A 58 8.60 -6.66 12.90
CA GLY A 58 8.43 -7.04 11.50
C GLY A 58 7.80 -8.43 11.26
N CYS A 59 7.38 -9.16 12.29
CA CYS A 59 6.71 -10.46 12.14
C CYS A 59 5.35 -10.38 11.44
N LEU A 60 5.01 -11.39 10.63
CA LEU A 60 3.69 -11.51 10.01
C LEU A 60 2.55 -11.43 11.04
N SER A 61 2.73 -12.07 12.20
CA SER A 61 1.75 -12.03 13.30
C SER A 61 1.45 -10.60 13.75
N ALA A 62 2.46 -9.73 13.80
CA ALA A 62 2.30 -8.34 14.18
C ALA A 62 1.52 -7.56 13.12
N PHE A 63 1.83 -7.75 11.83
CA PHE A 63 1.05 -7.16 10.73
C PHE A 63 -0.42 -7.59 10.74
N THR A 64 -0.70 -8.87 11.03
CA THR A 64 -2.07 -9.42 11.08
C THR A 64 -2.85 -9.08 12.35
N SER A 65 -2.18 -8.59 13.40
CA SER A 65 -2.81 -8.26 14.67
C SER A 65 -3.81 -7.11 14.51
N SER A 66 -4.88 -7.12 15.31
CA SER A 66 -5.82 -6.01 15.43
C SER A 66 -5.17 -4.73 16.01
N SER A 67 -3.98 -4.83 16.60
CA SER A 67 -3.19 -3.69 17.04
C SER A 67 -2.08 -3.30 16.05
N GLY A 68 -1.95 -4.01 14.93
CA GLY A 68 -0.95 -3.75 13.91
C GLY A 68 -1.54 -3.11 12.66
N TYR A 69 -0.88 -3.32 11.52
CA TYR A 69 -1.33 -2.79 10.24
C TYR A 69 -2.79 -3.19 9.94
N ALA A 70 -3.15 -4.46 10.12
CA ALA A 70 -4.49 -4.98 9.82
C ALA A 70 -5.60 -4.25 10.58
N GLY A 71 -5.36 -3.82 11.82
CA GLY A 71 -6.34 -3.12 12.65
C GLY A 71 -6.49 -1.62 12.38
N SER A 72 -5.61 -1.05 11.56
CA SER A 72 -5.60 0.39 11.25
C SER A 72 -5.65 0.62 9.74
N TRP A 73 -4.51 0.56 9.07
CA TRP A 73 -4.37 0.79 7.63
C TRP A 73 -4.81 -0.40 6.77
N GLY A 74 -5.07 -1.56 7.38
CA GLY A 74 -5.58 -2.76 6.73
C GLY A 74 -6.87 -2.55 5.94
N ALA A 75 -7.69 -1.56 6.33
CA ALA A 75 -8.89 -1.16 5.58
C ALA A 75 -8.57 -0.66 4.15
N PHE A 76 -7.32 -0.27 3.90
CA PHE A 76 -6.85 0.25 2.60
C PHE A 76 -6.05 -0.77 1.80
N LEU A 77 -5.82 -1.98 2.31
CA LEU A 77 -4.86 -2.94 1.77
C LEU A 77 -5.00 -3.17 0.26
N SER A 78 -6.23 -3.24 -0.27
CA SER A 78 -6.51 -3.43 -1.71
C SER A 78 -6.08 -2.27 -2.61
N ARG A 79 -5.82 -1.10 -2.03
CA ARG A 79 -5.41 0.14 -2.71
C ARG A 79 -4.13 0.74 -2.12
N THR A 80 -3.43 -0.01 -1.27
CA THR A 80 -2.13 0.37 -0.71
C THR A 80 -1.02 -0.02 -1.68
N ARG A 81 -0.09 0.91 -1.91
CA ARG A 81 1.22 0.65 -2.52
C ARG A 81 2.29 0.86 -1.45
N PRO A 82 2.74 -0.20 -0.78
CA PRO A 82 3.59 -0.05 0.38
C PRO A 82 5.06 0.06 -0.02
N ALA A 83 5.79 0.93 0.67
CA ALA A 83 7.25 0.89 0.74
C ALA A 83 7.67 0.16 2.02
N ILE A 84 8.84 -0.49 1.97
CA ILE A 84 9.46 -1.13 3.14
C ILE A 84 10.29 -0.10 3.91
N GLY A 85 10.19 -0.09 5.24
CA GLY A 85 11.03 0.69 6.14
C GLY A 85 11.99 -0.17 6.97
N ASN A 86 12.81 0.48 7.80
CA ASN A 86 13.79 -0.25 8.62
C ASN A 86 13.14 -1.03 9.77
N HIS A 87 11.96 -0.63 10.23
CA HIS A 87 11.20 -1.36 11.25
C HIS A 87 10.43 -2.56 10.69
N ASP A 88 10.06 -2.52 9.40
CA ASP A 88 9.30 -3.60 8.74
C ASP A 88 10.07 -4.93 8.61
N SER A 89 11.39 -4.86 8.74
CA SER A 89 12.30 -6.02 8.76
C SER A 89 13.08 -6.14 10.08
N HIS A 90 12.78 -5.28 11.06
CA HIS A 90 13.36 -5.35 12.39
C HIS A 90 12.68 -6.47 13.18
N ASP A 91 13.48 -7.23 13.93
CA ASP A 91 13.11 -8.49 14.58
C ASP A 91 13.04 -9.72 13.64
N THR A 92 14.19 -10.38 13.48
CA THR A 92 14.33 -11.65 12.76
C THR A 92 14.03 -12.87 13.65
N SER A 93 13.57 -12.69 14.89
CA SER A 93 13.34 -13.83 15.81
C SER A 93 12.22 -14.75 15.33
N CYS A 94 11.24 -14.21 14.60
CA CYS A 94 10.13 -14.95 13.99
C CYS A 94 10.30 -15.25 12.50
N SER A 95 11.32 -14.67 11.86
CA SER A 95 11.68 -15.03 10.49
C SER A 95 13.17 -14.81 10.30
N THR A 96 13.87 -15.87 9.90
CA THR A 96 15.33 -15.85 9.67
C THR A 96 15.76 -14.82 8.60
N ALA A 97 14.83 -14.05 8.00
CA ALA A 97 15.11 -13.09 6.93
C ALA A 97 14.11 -11.92 6.77
N GLY A 98 13.37 -11.47 7.80
CA GLY A 98 12.51 -10.27 7.68
C GLY A 98 11.31 -10.45 6.72
N ASN A 99 10.62 -11.59 6.80
CA ASN A 99 9.62 -12.03 5.83
C ASN A 99 8.20 -11.48 6.08
N GLY A 100 7.90 -10.95 7.27
CA GLY A 100 6.51 -10.63 7.64
C GLY A 100 5.88 -9.54 6.76
N TYR A 101 6.64 -8.52 6.40
CA TYR A 101 6.22 -7.49 5.46
C TYR A 101 5.83 -8.10 4.09
N PHE A 102 6.72 -8.89 3.49
CA PHE A 102 6.48 -9.49 2.19
C PHE A 102 5.34 -10.51 2.23
N ASP A 103 5.27 -11.30 3.29
CA ASP A 103 4.18 -12.26 3.49
C ASP A 103 2.82 -11.57 3.63
N TYR A 104 2.79 -10.39 4.26
CA TYR A 104 1.55 -9.64 4.45
C TYR A 104 1.08 -8.94 3.17
N PHE A 105 1.96 -8.23 2.47
CA PHE A 105 1.58 -7.43 1.30
C PHE A 105 1.58 -8.19 -0.02
N ASN A 106 2.48 -9.18 -0.18
CA ASN A 106 2.61 -9.95 -1.42
C ASN A 106 2.02 -11.38 -1.30
N GLY A 107 1.75 -11.82 -0.07
CA GLY A 107 1.25 -13.16 0.25
C GLY A 107 2.34 -14.05 0.84
N VAL A 108 1.95 -14.99 1.71
CA VAL A 108 2.88 -15.87 2.43
C VAL A 108 3.77 -16.66 1.47
N GLY A 109 5.08 -16.61 1.69
CA GLY A 109 6.08 -17.31 0.87
C GLY A 109 6.53 -16.54 -0.37
N SER A 110 6.19 -15.25 -0.50
CA SER A 110 6.57 -14.41 -1.64
C SER A 110 8.07 -14.13 -1.76
N GLY A 111 8.86 -14.40 -0.71
CA GLY A 111 10.30 -14.16 -0.67
C GLY A 111 10.68 -12.71 -0.32
N THR A 112 11.95 -12.51 0.04
CA THR A 112 12.51 -11.33 0.74
C THR A 112 12.96 -10.17 -0.12
N CYS A 113 12.58 -10.11 -1.40
CA CYS A 113 13.30 -9.26 -2.31
C CYS A 113 12.90 -7.77 -2.23
N ASP A 114 13.51 -7.09 -1.26
CA ASP A 114 13.82 -5.67 -1.22
C ASP A 114 14.70 -5.25 -2.43
N TYR A 115 14.84 -3.94 -2.71
CA TYR A 115 15.58 -3.37 -3.85
C TYR A 115 17.03 -3.90 -4.03
N SER A 116 17.60 -4.52 -3.00
CA SER A 116 18.91 -5.18 -2.99
C SER A 116 18.95 -6.58 -3.65
N CYS A 117 17.80 -7.22 -3.89
CA CYS A 117 17.72 -8.61 -4.34
C CYS A 117 17.97 -8.83 -5.85
N ARG A 118 18.36 -7.78 -6.58
CA ARG A 118 18.43 -7.82 -8.05
C ARG A 118 19.73 -8.35 -8.63
N THR A 119 20.47 -9.21 -7.93
CA THR A 119 21.72 -9.78 -8.48
C THR A 119 21.64 -11.26 -8.86
N ARG A 120 20.52 -11.98 -8.64
CA ARG A 120 20.46 -13.41 -9.00
C ARG A 120 19.22 -13.96 -9.71
N GLU A 121 18.14 -13.21 -9.87
CA GLU A 121 16.99 -13.71 -10.66
C GLU A 121 16.67 -12.78 -11.83
N THR A 122 17.19 -13.16 -13.00
CA THR A 122 16.77 -12.63 -14.30
C THR A 122 15.30 -12.93 -14.54
N GLY A 123 14.44 -11.91 -14.47
CA GLY A 123 13.15 -11.94 -15.19
C GLY A 123 11.92 -11.35 -14.49
N ARG A 124 11.98 -10.97 -13.21
CA ARG A 124 10.82 -10.35 -12.55
C ARG A 124 10.94 -8.83 -12.56
N ARG A 125 10.01 -8.21 -13.29
CA ARG A 125 9.75 -6.76 -13.29
C ARG A 125 9.68 -6.27 -11.84
N LEU A 126 10.19 -5.06 -11.61
CA LEU A 126 9.79 -4.22 -10.48
C LEU A 126 8.26 -4.24 -10.40
N VAL A 127 7.72 -5.03 -9.48
CA VAL A 127 6.34 -4.91 -9.07
C VAL A 127 6.39 -3.81 -8.03
N PHE A 128 6.10 -2.58 -8.44
CA PHE A 128 5.38 -1.70 -7.53
C PHE A 128 4.08 -2.45 -7.26
N VAL A 129 3.92 -2.95 -6.03
CA VAL A 129 2.75 -3.72 -5.60
C VAL A 129 1.47 -3.06 -6.07
#